data_AF-A0A1K1MZS2-F1
#
_entry.id   AF-A0A1K1MZS2-F1
#
_cell.length_a   1.000
_cell.length_b   1.000
_cell.length_c   1.000
_cell.angle_alpha   90.00
_cell.angle_beta   90.00
_cell.angle_gamma   90.00
#
_symmetry.space_group_name_H-M   'P 1'
#
loop_
_entity.id
_entity.type
_entity.pdbx_description
1 polymer ?
#
loop_
_entity_poly.entity_id
_entity_poly.type
_entity_poly.pdbx_seq_one_letter_code
_entity_poly.pdbx_strand_id
1 'polypeptide(L)'
;MGFNFRKSINLGNGMRLNLGKKSASVSVGKKGVRHSISTTGRQTTTVGIPGTGVSYTHTTGTKKAAAEKKKKEAAKQSAKLTREQEKLAKERQQLEAERAELERMKLENERAKIAEEKAALERERRGETAETQEKRRFSFRKREETAEATPQPQPAPQTPQPSNPYSSGRAKKSY
;
A
#
# COMPACT_ATOMS: atom_id res chain seq x y z
N MET A 1 -10.44 -53.06 -39.22
CA MET A 1 -11.70 -52.64 -39.86
C MET A 1 -12.78 -52.56 -38.78
N GLY A 2 -13.40 -51.40 -38.58
CA GLY A 2 -14.43 -51.23 -37.53
C GLY A 2 -15.84 -51.25 -38.11
N PHE A 3 -16.79 -51.89 -37.43
CA PHE A 3 -18.19 -51.89 -37.85
C PHE A 3 -18.81 -50.49 -37.73
N ASN A 4 -19.29 -49.94 -38.85
CA ASN A 4 -20.05 -48.71 -38.89
C ASN A 4 -21.54 -49.03 -38.78
N PHE A 5 -22.15 -48.67 -37.65
CA PHE A 5 -23.59 -48.81 -37.48
C PHE A 5 -24.29 -47.51 -37.81
N ARG A 6 -24.92 -47.49 -38.99
CA ARG A 6 -25.91 -46.48 -39.34
C ARG A 6 -27.13 -47.17 -39.92
N LYS A 7 -28.25 -47.09 -39.23
CA LYS A 7 -29.50 -47.69 -39.68
C LYS A 7 -30.57 -46.61 -39.77
N SER A 8 -31.04 -46.36 -40.98
CA SER A 8 -32.23 -45.55 -41.23
C SER A 8 -33.41 -46.47 -41.45
N ILE A 9 -34.40 -46.40 -40.59
CA ILE A 9 -35.59 -47.24 -40.69
C ILE A 9 -36.76 -46.32 -41.00
N ASN A 10 -37.41 -46.57 -42.14
CA ASN A 10 -38.66 -45.90 -42.47
C ASN A 10 -39.76 -46.59 -41.67
N LEU A 11 -40.46 -45.81 -40.86
CA LEU A 11 -41.50 -46.33 -39.98
C LEU A 11 -42.88 -46.23 -40.63
N GLY A 12 -42.97 -45.73 -41.87
CA GLY A 12 -44.23 -45.49 -42.59
C GLY A 12 -44.89 -44.17 -42.18
N ASN A 13 -45.94 -43.78 -42.92
CA ASN A 13 -46.80 -42.63 -42.61
C ASN A 13 -46.08 -41.28 -42.37
N GLY A 14 -44.91 -41.07 -42.97
CA GLY A 14 -44.15 -39.81 -42.88
C GLY A 14 -43.17 -39.72 -41.71
N MET A 15 -42.80 -40.84 -41.08
CA MET A 15 -41.84 -40.87 -39.98
C MET A 15 -40.58 -41.67 -40.33
N ARG A 16 -39.42 -41.14 -39.92
CA ARG A 16 -38.12 -41.78 -40.16
C ARG A 16 -37.25 -41.73 -38.91
N LEU A 17 -36.69 -42.89 -38.57
CA LEU A 17 -35.71 -43.05 -37.52
C LEU A 17 -34.31 -43.18 -38.13
N ASN A 18 -33.36 -42.41 -37.62
CA ASN A 18 -31.96 -42.44 -38.04
C ASN A 18 -31.08 -42.75 -36.82
N LEU A 19 -30.59 -43.98 -36.77
CA LEU A 19 -29.70 -44.50 -35.74
C LEU A 19 -28.26 -44.46 -36.24
N GLY A 20 -27.38 -43.85 -35.46
CA GLY A 20 -25.94 -43.83 -35.69
C GLY A 20 -25.18 -44.13 -34.41
N LYS A 21 -23.89 -44.47 -34.53
CA LYS A 21 -23.02 -44.91 -33.43
C LYS A 21 -22.97 -43.99 -32.20
N LYS A 22 -23.03 -42.67 -32.38
CA LYS A 22 -22.88 -41.66 -31.31
C LYS A 22 -24.18 -40.92 -30.98
N SER A 23 -25.14 -40.95 -31.89
CA SER A 23 -26.35 -40.14 -31.80
C SER A 23 -27.45 -40.77 -32.64
N ALA A 24 -28.66 -40.68 -32.13
CA ALA A 24 -29.88 -40.96 -32.87
C ALA A 24 -30.65 -39.66 -33.12
N SER A 25 -31.38 -39.64 -34.24
CA SER A 25 -32.33 -38.58 -34.55
C SER A 25 -33.60 -39.17 -35.15
N VAL A 26 -34.72 -38.54 -34.86
CA VAL A 26 -36.04 -38.91 -35.38
C VAL A 26 -36.56 -37.74 -36.17
N SER A 27 -37.29 -38.01 -37.23
CA SER A 27 -37.94 -36.97 -38.03
C SER A 27 -39.34 -37.39 -38.39
N VAL A 28 -40.26 -36.46 -38.26
CA VAL A 28 -41.69 -36.67 -38.45
C VAL A 28 -42.21 -35.56 -39.33
N GLY A 29 -42.85 -35.93 -40.42
CA GLY A 29 -43.50 -34.95 -41.29
C GLY A 29 -43.53 -35.34 -42.75
N LYS A 30 -44.44 -34.69 -43.44
CA LYS A 30 -44.65 -34.85 -44.89
C LYS A 30 -44.11 -33.63 -45.62
N LYS A 31 -44.18 -33.63 -46.94
CA LYS A 31 -43.77 -32.48 -47.74
C LYS A 31 -44.57 -31.25 -47.30
N GLY A 32 -43.87 -30.24 -46.78
CA GLY A 32 -44.47 -29.01 -46.26
C GLY A 32 -44.38 -28.86 -44.74
N VAL A 33 -44.43 -29.91 -43.91
CA VAL A 33 -44.22 -29.75 -42.46
C VAL A 33 -43.39 -30.90 -41.92
N ARG A 34 -42.23 -30.60 -41.32
CA ARG A 34 -41.28 -31.60 -40.82
C ARG A 34 -40.62 -31.16 -39.53
N HIS A 35 -40.79 -31.93 -38.47
CA HIS A 35 -40.08 -31.73 -37.22
C HIS A 35 -39.03 -32.83 -37.00
N SER A 36 -37.84 -32.47 -36.52
CA SER A 36 -36.72 -33.39 -36.32
C SER A 36 -36.08 -33.16 -34.98
N ILE A 37 -35.88 -34.23 -34.20
CA ILE A 37 -35.29 -34.16 -32.87
C ILE A 37 -34.08 -35.09 -32.82
N SER A 38 -32.97 -34.60 -32.27
CA SER A 38 -31.71 -35.31 -32.09
C SER A 38 -31.33 -35.42 -30.61
N THR A 39 -30.72 -36.56 -30.31
CA THR A 39 -30.12 -36.84 -29.00
C THR A 39 -28.97 -35.90 -28.63
N THR A 40 -28.37 -35.22 -29.60
CA THR A 40 -27.23 -34.30 -29.37
C THR A 40 -27.60 -32.97 -28.74
N GLY A 41 -28.84 -32.51 -28.87
CA GLY A 41 -29.00 -31.07 -28.71
C GLY A 41 -29.92 -30.39 -29.65
N ARG A 42 -30.60 -31.07 -30.57
CA ARG A 42 -31.17 -30.37 -31.71
C ARG A 42 -32.61 -30.79 -31.93
N GLN A 43 -33.44 -29.83 -32.25
CA GLN A 43 -34.84 -29.94 -32.61
C GLN A 43 -35.01 -29.03 -33.80
N THR A 44 -35.70 -29.40 -34.86
CA THR A 44 -35.75 -28.66 -36.13
C THR A 44 -37.14 -28.83 -36.70
N THR A 45 -37.97 -27.80 -36.56
CA THR A 45 -39.30 -27.68 -37.14
C THR A 45 -39.22 -26.98 -38.47
N THR A 46 -39.74 -27.55 -39.52
CA THR A 46 -39.87 -26.96 -40.85
C THR A 46 -41.35 -26.91 -41.19
N VAL A 47 -41.83 -25.78 -41.70
CA VAL A 47 -43.21 -25.52 -42.11
C VAL A 47 -43.14 -24.77 -43.43
N GLY A 48 -43.87 -25.17 -44.46
CA GLY A 48 -43.68 -24.67 -45.81
C GLY A 48 -44.78 -25.12 -46.74
N ILE A 49 -44.98 -24.33 -47.78
CA ILE A 49 -46.02 -24.54 -48.76
C ILE A 49 -45.43 -25.44 -49.86
N PRO A 50 -46.03 -26.62 -50.11
CA PRO A 50 -45.50 -27.56 -51.09
C PRO A 50 -45.65 -26.99 -52.51
N GLY A 51 -44.63 -27.13 -53.34
CA GLY A 51 -44.69 -26.75 -54.76
C GLY A 51 -44.44 -25.27 -55.05
N THR A 52 -44.48 -24.39 -54.05
CA THR A 52 -44.18 -22.96 -54.19
C THR A 52 -42.72 -22.61 -53.88
N GLY A 53 -41.95 -23.58 -53.38
CA GLY A 53 -40.56 -23.37 -52.95
C GLY A 53 -40.41 -22.64 -51.60
N VAL A 54 -41.52 -22.22 -50.97
CA VAL A 54 -41.50 -21.40 -49.76
C VAL A 54 -41.60 -22.26 -48.50
N SER A 55 -40.62 -22.15 -47.60
CA SER A 55 -40.65 -22.82 -46.28
C SER A 55 -39.90 -22.03 -45.21
N TYR A 56 -40.27 -22.27 -43.96
CA TYR A 56 -39.76 -21.71 -42.73
C TYR A 56 -39.27 -22.82 -41.81
N THR A 57 -38.06 -22.71 -41.28
CA THR A 57 -37.51 -23.73 -40.37
C THR A 57 -36.99 -23.11 -39.07
N HIS A 58 -37.45 -23.62 -37.93
CA HIS A 58 -37.05 -23.23 -36.60
C HIS A 58 -36.37 -24.38 -35.86
N THR A 59 -35.14 -24.17 -35.37
CA THR A 59 -34.37 -25.20 -34.67
C THR A 59 -34.04 -24.78 -33.24
N THR A 60 -34.33 -25.64 -32.27
CA THR A 60 -34.05 -25.45 -30.84
C THR A 60 -33.29 -26.66 -30.28
N GLY A 61 -32.98 -26.74 -28.99
CA GLY A 61 -31.97 -27.70 -28.55
C GLY A 61 -31.89 -28.13 -27.09
N THR A 62 -31.18 -29.25 -26.84
CA THR A 62 -31.39 -30.15 -25.69
C THR A 62 -30.87 -29.63 -24.34
N LYS A 63 -31.55 -30.08 -23.29
CA LYS A 63 -31.28 -29.76 -21.88
C LYS A 63 -29.91 -30.20 -21.39
N LYS A 64 -29.29 -31.24 -21.95
CA LYS A 64 -27.91 -31.62 -21.59
C LYS A 64 -26.91 -30.59 -22.11
N ALA A 65 -27.11 -30.12 -23.34
CA ALA A 65 -26.36 -29.00 -23.90
C ALA A 65 -26.71 -27.67 -23.21
N ALA A 66 -27.96 -27.47 -22.79
CA ALA A 66 -28.40 -26.28 -22.08
C ALA A 66 -27.91 -26.25 -20.61
N ALA A 67 -27.88 -27.39 -19.91
CA ALA A 67 -27.39 -27.51 -18.54
C ALA A 67 -25.86 -27.56 -18.48
N GLU A 68 -25.19 -28.16 -19.46
CA GLU A 68 -23.76 -27.95 -19.65
C GLU A 68 -23.45 -26.48 -19.97
N LYS A 69 -24.29 -25.82 -20.77
CA LYS A 69 -24.20 -24.36 -20.98
C LYS A 69 -24.30 -23.62 -19.65
N LYS A 70 -25.36 -23.88 -18.88
CA LYS A 70 -25.58 -23.24 -17.58
C LYS A 70 -24.44 -23.53 -16.59
N LYS A 71 -23.93 -24.76 -16.56
CA LYS A 71 -22.80 -25.15 -15.69
C LYS A 71 -21.49 -24.47 -16.12
N LYS A 72 -21.23 -24.33 -17.43
CA LYS A 72 -20.08 -23.59 -17.97
C LYS A 72 -20.22 -22.08 -17.77
N GLU A 73 -21.44 -21.55 -17.87
CA GLU A 73 -21.73 -20.14 -17.61
C GLU A 73 -21.56 -19.81 -16.13
N ALA A 74 -22.05 -20.65 -15.23
CA ALA A 74 -21.85 -20.52 -13.78
C ALA A 74 -20.37 -20.62 -13.39
N ALA A 75 -19.61 -21.56 -13.99
CA ALA A 75 -18.17 -21.67 -13.75
C ALA A 75 -17.37 -20.46 -14.25
N LYS A 76 -17.81 -19.82 -15.34
CA LYS A 76 -17.21 -18.57 -15.83
C LYS A 76 -17.57 -17.38 -14.94
N GLN A 77 -18.79 -17.35 -14.41
CA GLN A 77 -19.25 -16.31 -13.49
C GLN A 77 -18.48 -16.39 -12.16
N SER A 78 -18.33 -17.58 -11.59
CA SER A 78 -17.56 -17.76 -10.37
C SER A 78 -16.08 -17.37 -10.56
N ALA A 79 -15.46 -17.76 -11.67
CA ALA A 79 -14.08 -17.36 -11.98
C ALA A 79 -13.90 -15.85 -12.22
N LYS A 80 -14.95 -15.13 -12.64
CA LYS A 80 -14.91 -13.67 -12.74
C LYS A 80 -15.02 -13.02 -11.37
N LEU A 81 -15.95 -13.51 -10.53
CA LEU A 81 -16.14 -13.02 -9.17
C LEU A 81 -14.88 -13.19 -8.32
N THR A 82 -14.18 -14.33 -8.44
CA THR A 82 -12.92 -14.53 -7.70
C THR A 82 -11.83 -13.54 -8.13
N ARG A 83 -11.68 -13.28 -9.43
CA ARG A 83 -10.72 -12.27 -9.94
C ARG A 83 -11.06 -10.86 -9.48
N GLU A 84 -12.35 -10.53 -9.38
CA GLU A 84 -12.81 -9.23 -8.88
C GLU A 84 -12.51 -9.09 -7.39
N GLN A 85 -12.78 -10.14 -6.60
CA GLN A 85 -12.42 -10.21 -5.18
C GLN A 85 -10.92 -10.05 -4.96
N GLU A 86 -10.08 -10.71 -5.77
CA GLU A 86 -8.62 -10.56 -5.71
C GLU A 86 -8.16 -9.14 -6.06
N LYS A 87 -8.77 -8.50 -7.05
CA LYS A 87 -8.47 -7.10 -7.41
C LYS A 87 -8.82 -6.14 -6.28
N LEU A 88 -10.02 -6.29 -5.72
CA LEU A 88 -10.48 -5.47 -4.59
C LEU A 88 -9.61 -5.69 -3.36
N ALA A 89 -9.12 -6.92 -3.13
CA ALA A 89 -8.19 -7.19 -2.03
C ALA A 89 -6.85 -6.47 -2.22
N LYS A 90 -6.31 -6.44 -3.44
CA LYS A 90 -5.08 -5.69 -3.75
C LYS A 90 -5.28 -4.18 -3.61
N GLU A 91 -6.39 -3.65 -4.11
CA GLU A 91 -6.73 -2.23 -3.96
C GLU A 91 -6.87 -1.83 -2.49
N ARG A 92 -7.51 -2.69 -1.67
CA ARG A 92 -7.59 -2.49 -0.21
C ARG A 92 -6.22 -2.49 0.45
N GLN A 93 -5.33 -3.42 0.08
CA GLN A 93 -3.97 -3.47 0.62
C GLN A 93 -3.17 -2.21 0.25
N GLN A 94 -3.35 -1.69 -0.96
CA GLN A 94 -2.70 -0.45 -1.39
C GLN A 94 -3.19 0.75 -0.59
N LEU A 95 -4.51 0.88 -0.41
CA LEU A 95 -5.09 1.96 0.40
C LEU A 95 -4.67 1.86 1.87
N GLU A 96 -4.55 0.66 2.42
CA GLU A 96 -4.08 0.46 3.79
C GLU A 96 -2.61 0.87 3.94
N ALA A 97 -1.76 0.51 2.98
CA ALA A 97 -0.37 0.95 2.94
C ALA A 97 -0.25 2.48 2.83
N GLU A 98 -1.01 3.10 1.92
CA GLU A 98 -1.04 4.55 1.73
C GLU A 98 -1.52 5.28 2.99
N ARG A 99 -2.57 4.76 3.66
CA ARG A 99 -3.04 5.30 4.94
C ARG A 99 -1.97 5.22 6.03
N ALA A 100 -1.26 4.10 6.13
CA ALA A 100 -0.18 3.94 7.10
C ALA A 100 0.99 4.91 6.82
N GLU A 101 1.31 5.18 5.56
CA GLU A 101 2.31 6.18 5.18
C GLU A 101 1.89 7.60 5.57
N LEU A 102 0.62 7.96 5.33
CA LEU A 102 0.08 9.24 5.75
C LEU A 102 0.10 9.40 7.27
N GLU A 103 -0.25 8.35 8.03
CA GLU A 103 -0.15 8.38 9.49
C GLU A 103 1.29 8.59 9.96
N ARG A 104 2.26 7.93 9.33
CA ARG A 104 3.69 8.14 9.64
C ARG A 104 4.13 9.56 9.37
N MET A 105 3.75 10.13 8.22
CA MET A 105 4.09 11.50 7.85
C MET A 105 3.45 12.52 8.80
N LYS A 106 2.18 12.30 9.20
CA LYS A 106 1.52 13.15 10.21
C LYS A 106 2.27 13.12 11.54
N LEU A 107 2.64 11.93 12.02
CA LEU A 107 3.42 11.78 13.24
C LEU A 107 4.79 12.45 13.15
N GLU A 108 5.46 12.35 12.00
CA GLU A 108 6.75 13.02 11.79
C GLU A 108 6.61 14.54 11.82
N ASN A 109 5.59 15.09 11.15
CA ASN A 109 5.30 16.52 11.19
C ASN A 109 4.92 17.00 12.59
N GLU A 110 4.14 16.23 13.34
CA GLU A 110 3.84 16.53 14.75
C GLU A 110 5.09 16.51 15.62
N ARG A 111 5.96 15.51 15.44
CA ARG A 111 7.25 15.45 16.14
C ARG A 111 8.17 16.63 15.79
N ALA A 112 8.21 17.04 14.53
CA ALA A 112 8.98 18.19 14.10
C ALA A 112 8.47 19.48 14.76
N LYS A 113 7.15 19.70 14.80
CA LYS A 113 6.54 20.82 15.53
C LYS A 113 6.92 20.82 17.00
N ILE A 114 6.84 19.67 17.67
CA ILE A 114 7.24 19.53 19.08
C ILE A 114 8.73 19.82 19.26
N ALA A 115 9.58 19.38 18.34
CA ALA A 115 11.02 19.63 18.41
C ALA A 115 11.36 21.11 18.20
N GLU A 116 10.67 21.79 17.28
CA GLU A 116 10.79 23.22 17.05
C GLU A 116 10.33 24.02 18.28
N GLU A 117 9.18 23.66 18.86
CA GLU A 117 8.65 24.28 20.08
C GLU A 117 9.62 24.07 21.25
N LYS A 118 10.15 22.86 21.42
CA LYS A 118 11.17 22.55 22.43
C LYS A 118 12.46 23.34 22.20
N ALA A 119 12.90 23.51 20.95
CA ALA A 119 14.08 24.28 20.62
C ALA A 119 13.87 25.78 20.82
N ALA A 120 12.67 26.31 20.56
CA ALA A 120 12.29 27.68 20.87
C ALA A 120 12.33 27.94 22.38
N LEU A 121 11.73 27.05 23.17
CA LEU A 121 11.79 27.09 24.63
C LEU A 121 13.24 27.06 25.16
N GLU A 122 14.11 26.22 24.57
CA GLU A 122 15.53 26.20 24.93
C GLU A 122 16.27 27.49 24.55
N ARG A 123 15.93 28.12 23.42
CA ARG A 123 16.51 29.41 23.02
C ARG A 123 16.08 30.53 23.95
N GLU A 124 14.82 30.57 24.35
CA GLU A 124 14.31 31.50 25.37
C GLU A 124 15.07 31.31 26.70
N ARG A 125 15.18 30.07 27.19
CA ARG A 125 15.98 29.76 28.39
C ARG A 125 17.44 30.18 28.26
N ARG A 126 18.08 29.97 27.09
CA ARG A 126 19.46 30.42 26.85
C ARG A 126 19.57 31.94 26.81
N GLY A 127 18.63 32.64 26.19
CA GLY A 127 18.55 34.10 26.14
C GLY A 127 18.40 34.71 27.53
N GLU A 128 17.50 34.17 28.35
CA GLU A 128 17.34 34.55 29.75
C GLU A 128 18.62 34.35 30.56
N THR A 129 19.33 33.23 30.35
CA THR A 129 20.62 33.00 31.01
C THR A 129 21.72 33.95 30.52
N ALA A 130 21.73 34.31 29.24
CA ALA A 130 22.68 35.25 28.66
C ALA A 130 22.43 36.68 29.20
N GLU A 131 21.18 37.15 29.24
CA GLU A 131 20.84 38.44 29.86
C GLU A 131 21.17 38.46 31.36
N THR A 132 20.92 37.35 32.06
CA THR A 132 21.26 37.22 33.50
C THR A 132 22.78 37.22 33.70
N GLN A 133 23.54 36.59 32.80
CA GLN A 133 25.01 36.62 32.80
C GLN A 133 25.55 38.01 32.43
N GLU A 134 24.96 38.71 31.47
CA GLU A 134 25.35 40.07 31.09
C GLU A 134 25.05 41.09 32.19
N LYS A 135 23.91 41.00 32.87
CA LYS A 135 23.61 41.84 34.05
C LYS A 135 24.63 41.61 35.18
N ARG A 136 25.07 40.37 35.40
CA ARG A 136 26.17 40.05 36.34
C ARG A 136 27.52 40.58 35.87
N ARG A 137 27.83 40.50 34.57
CA ARG A 137 29.09 41.01 34.00
C ARG A 137 29.14 42.53 34.02
N PHE A 138 28.03 43.21 33.75
CA PHE A 138 27.91 44.66 33.80
C PHE A 138 28.02 45.18 35.25
N SER A 139 27.41 44.49 36.23
CA SER A 139 27.57 44.86 37.64
C SER A 139 29.00 44.64 38.15
N PHE A 140 29.73 43.67 37.61
CA PHE A 140 31.17 43.50 37.84
C PHE A 140 32.00 44.61 37.17
N ARG A 141 31.78 44.91 35.88
CA ARG A 141 32.52 45.97 35.17
C ARG A 141 32.32 47.35 35.81
N LYS A 142 31.10 47.67 36.27
CA LYS A 142 30.82 48.92 36.98
C LYS A 142 31.57 49.02 38.33
N ARG A 143 31.90 47.88 38.95
CA ARG A 143 32.77 47.80 40.14
C ARG A 143 34.26 47.93 39.80
N GLU A 144 34.68 47.49 38.61
CA GLU A 144 36.05 47.69 38.12
C GLU A 144 36.31 49.12 37.64
N GLU A 145 35.36 49.76 36.95
CA GLU A 145 35.45 51.18 36.56
C GLU A 145 35.44 52.12 37.77
N THR A 146 34.85 51.72 38.90
CA THR A 146 34.97 52.46 40.16
C THR A 146 36.27 52.17 40.92
N ALA A 147 37.01 51.12 40.54
CA ALA A 147 38.32 50.79 41.09
C ALA A 147 39.49 51.48 40.35
N GLU A 148 39.32 51.87 39.07
CA GLU A 148 40.33 52.61 38.29
C GLU A 148 40.37 54.13 38.55
N ALA A 149 39.45 54.69 39.35
CA ALA A 149 39.47 56.08 39.81
C ALA A 149 40.33 56.30 41.09
N THR A 150 41.42 55.55 41.25
CA THR A 150 42.40 55.77 42.33
C THR A 150 43.68 56.38 41.72
N PRO A 151 44.09 57.61 42.08
CA PRO A 151 45.27 58.23 41.51
C PRO A 151 46.55 57.49 41.93
N GLN A 152 47.48 57.36 41.00
CA GLN A 152 48.81 56.77 41.23
C GLN A 152 49.56 57.49 42.37
N PRO A 153 50.16 56.77 43.34
CA PRO A 153 51.13 57.37 44.24
C PRO A 153 52.50 57.49 43.55
N GLN A 154 53.03 58.71 43.58
CA GLN A 154 54.33 59.13 43.07
C GLN A 154 55.51 58.38 43.73
N PRO A 155 56.66 58.21 43.03
CA PRO A 155 57.86 57.58 43.60
C PRO A 155 58.62 58.55 44.52
N ALA A 156 58.95 58.12 45.74
CA ALA A 156 59.80 58.85 46.67
C ALA A 156 60.63 57.88 47.55
N PRO A 157 61.72 58.33 48.20
CA PRO A 157 63.10 58.14 47.74
C PRO A 157 63.85 57.07 48.54
N GLN A 158 64.93 56.54 47.95
CA GLN A 158 65.90 55.69 48.63
C GLN A 158 66.60 56.47 49.74
N THR A 159 66.68 55.89 50.94
CA THR A 159 67.61 56.31 51.99
C THR A 159 68.32 55.11 52.61
N PRO A 160 69.62 55.26 52.94
CA PRO A 160 70.60 54.18 52.92
C PRO A 160 70.69 53.38 54.23
N GLN A 161 71.15 52.13 54.09
CA GLN A 161 71.57 51.29 55.21
C GLN A 161 72.82 51.84 55.90
N PRO A 162 72.86 51.86 57.24
CA PRO A 162 74.11 51.85 57.97
C PRO A 162 74.52 50.43 58.38
N SER A 163 75.75 50.12 57.98
CA SER A 163 76.60 49.00 58.30
C SER A 163 76.65 48.60 59.77
N ASN A 164 76.68 47.28 59.98
CA ASN A 164 77.10 46.58 61.18
C ASN A 164 78.62 46.68 61.37
N PRO A 165 79.11 47.07 62.55
CA PRO A 165 80.36 46.51 63.01
C PRO A 165 80.38 46.35 64.53
N TYR A 166 80.18 45.14 65.08
CA TYR A 166 80.97 44.69 66.24
C TYR A 166 81.00 43.16 66.30
N SER A 167 82.07 42.65 65.71
CA SER A 167 82.73 41.40 66.05
C SER A 167 83.56 41.63 67.32
N SER A 168 83.27 40.88 68.39
CA SER A 168 84.27 40.47 69.39
C SER A 168 83.64 39.52 70.40
N GLY A 169 84.28 38.37 70.64
CA GLY A 169 84.04 37.63 71.89
C GLY A 169 84.08 36.10 71.80
N ARG A 170 85.23 35.54 71.45
CA ARG A 170 85.57 34.12 71.60
C ARG A 170 86.25 33.89 72.96
N ALA A 171 85.69 33.06 73.83
CA ALA A 171 86.40 32.28 74.87
C ALA A 171 85.39 31.29 75.51
N LYS A 172 85.45 29.97 75.24
CA LYS A 172 86.31 28.92 75.84
C LYS A 172 85.86 28.43 77.24
N LYS A 173 85.68 27.10 77.32
CA LYS A 173 85.99 26.17 78.45
C LYS A 173 85.08 26.26 79.69
N SER A 174 84.77 25.23 80.45
CA SER A 174 85.24 23.84 80.60
C SER A 174 84.29 23.11 81.58
N TYR A 175 84.36 21.78 81.58
CA TYR A 175 83.81 20.79 82.54
C TYR A 175 82.33 20.42 82.43
#